data_AF-A0AAN5D094-F1
#
_entry.id   AF-A0AAN5D094-F1
#
_cell.length_a   1.000
_cell.length_b   1.000
_cell.length_c   1.000
_cell.angle_alpha   90.00
_cell.angle_beta   90.00
_cell.angle_gamma   90.00
#
_symmetry.space_group_name_H-M   'P 1'
#
loop_
_entity.id
_entity.type
_entity.pdbx_description
1 polymer ?
#
loop_
_entity_poly.entity_id
_entity_poly.type
_entity_poly.pdbx_seq_one_letter_code
_entity_poly.pdbx_strand_id
1 'polypeptide(L)'
;SLPSLPSLPLSSLVTSFERLTQAVGVDGFGEGRCPLPFDSLLPSMQALVFFINSLPQFHSLPQDERVYLLKMNAVKGLLTASALSSIQLPPSSLVIQSLHSLSERLSPLPLSHLALLTLLVILNPPPHYSFSPQLESLLSSILSFLSPIPPPTLSALLSHIDSLSSIHSLYLQPRPSFRTRHPSITSLLETTSPPSLSLPSPSSLSLLSPPISESSFQEEPLDLSLPRI
;
A
#
# COMPACT_ATOMS: atom_id res chain seq x y z
N SER A 1 -34.68 20.85 20.70
CA SER A 1 -34.75 19.76 19.71
C SER A 1 -33.38 19.11 19.64
N LEU A 2 -33.27 17.79 19.83
CA LEU A 2 -32.04 17.11 19.40
C LEU A 2 -31.94 17.24 17.87
N PRO A 3 -30.76 17.50 17.29
CA PRO A 3 -30.59 17.32 15.86
C PRO A 3 -30.87 15.87 15.53
N SER A 4 -31.73 15.63 14.53
CA SER A 4 -31.96 14.30 14.00
C SER A 4 -30.64 13.75 13.47
N LEU A 5 -30.07 12.76 14.17
CA LEU A 5 -28.86 12.06 13.74
C LEU A 5 -29.04 11.63 12.27
N PRO A 6 -28.12 12.01 11.36
CA PRO A 6 -28.22 11.58 9.97
C PRO A 6 -28.17 10.06 9.93
N SER A 7 -29.20 9.43 9.37
CA SER A 7 -29.29 7.98 9.28
C SER A 7 -28.17 7.46 8.38
N LEU A 8 -27.18 6.80 8.98
CA LEU A 8 -26.15 6.10 8.24
C LEU A 8 -26.82 4.89 7.54
N PRO A 9 -26.61 4.67 6.22
CA PRO A 9 -27.18 3.54 5.49
C PRO A 9 -26.41 2.25 5.81
N LEU A 10 -26.50 1.78 7.05
CA LEU A 10 -25.65 0.71 7.60
C LEU A 10 -25.67 -0.58 6.79
N SER A 11 -26.80 -0.95 6.17
CA SER A 11 -26.89 -2.12 5.29
C SER A 11 -26.03 -1.96 4.02
N SER A 12 -26.15 -0.83 3.32
CA SER A 12 -25.32 -0.50 2.15
C SER A 12 -23.83 -0.39 2.51
N LEU A 13 -23.54 0.20 3.67
CA LEU A 13 -22.18 0.33 4.21
C LEU A 13 -21.56 -1.05 4.51
N VAL A 14 -22.31 -1.96 5.13
CA VAL A 14 -21.84 -3.33 5.40
C VAL A 14 -21.64 -4.12 4.10
N THR A 15 -22.60 -4.10 3.17
CA THR A 15 -22.47 -4.82 1.89
C THR A 15 -21.30 -4.30 1.03
N SER A 16 -21.01 -3.01 1.07
CA SER A 16 -19.85 -2.44 0.38
C SER A 16 -18.53 -2.70 1.12
N PHE A 17 -18.57 -2.82 2.45
CA PHE A 17 -17.43 -3.24 3.27
C PHE A 17 -17.03 -4.70 3.02
N GLU A 18 -18.00 -5.61 2.87
CA GLU A 18 -17.74 -7.01 2.49
C GLU A 18 -17.04 -7.11 1.13
N ARG A 19 -17.41 -6.25 0.16
CA ARG A 19 -16.71 -6.17 -1.13
C ARG A 19 -15.29 -5.63 -0.99
N LEU A 20 -15.06 -4.71 -0.05
CA LEU A 20 -13.72 -4.20 0.25
C LEU A 20 -12.84 -5.29 0.88
N THR A 21 -13.32 -6.03 1.88
CA THR A 21 -12.54 -7.12 2.48
C THR A 21 -12.28 -8.26 1.48
N GLN A 22 -13.23 -8.56 0.58
CA GLN A 22 -13.03 -9.49 -0.54
C GLN A 22 -11.97 -8.98 -1.53
N ALA A 23 -12.05 -7.73 -1.99
CA ALA A 23 -11.11 -7.18 -2.96
C ALA A 23 -9.66 -7.13 -2.46
N VAL A 24 -9.47 -7.02 -1.14
CA VAL A 24 -8.17 -7.03 -0.46
C VAL A 24 -7.68 -8.45 -0.14
N GLY A 25 -8.59 -9.40 0.06
CA GLY A 25 -8.29 -10.78 0.50
C GLY A 25 -7.92 -11.79 -0.60
N VAL A 26 -7.94 -11.39 -1.88
CA VAL A 26 -7.82 -12.31 -3.01
C VAL A 26 -6.41 -12.27 -3.63
N ASP A 27 -5.80 -13.46 -3.71
CA ASP A 27 -4.61 -13.87 -4.50
C ASP A 27 -3.23 -13.21 -4.25
N GLY A 28 -3.13 -12.10 -3.51
CA GLY A 28 -1.86 -11.36 -3.40
C GLY A 28 -0.74 -11.96 -2.51
N PHE A 29 -1.04 -12.99 -1.73
CA PHE A 29 -0.30 -13.32 -0.50
C PHE A 29 0.69 -14.50 -0.57
N GLY A 30 0.97 -14.99 -1.78
CA GLY A 30 2.03 -15.99 -1.99
C GLY A 30 3.43 -15.49 -1.62
N GLU A 31 4.22 -16.35 -0.97
CA GLU A 31 5.67 -16.20 -0.79
C GLU A 31 6.17 -14.91 -0.10
N GLY A 32 5.56 -14.54 1.03
CA GLY A 32 6.13 -13.52 1.93
C GLY A 32 6.22 -12.10 1.36
N ARG A 33 5.41 -11.80 0.33
CA ARG A 33 5.31 -10.49 -0.29
C ARG A 33 4.61 -9.47 0.62
N CYS A 34 4.70 -8.19 0.25
CA CYS A 34 4.04 -7.08 0.93
C CYS A 34 2.53 -7.34 1.07
N PRO A 35 1.87 -7.05 2.21
CA PRO A 35 0.45 -7.36 2.40
C PRO A 35 -0.53 -6.58 1.51
N LEU A 36 -0.04 -5.62 0.72
CA LEU A 36 -0.76 -5.01 -0.39
C LEU A 36 0.18 -5.00 -1.60
N PRO A 37 0.27 -6.09 -2.40
CA PRO A 37 1.05 -6.06 -3.63
C PRO A 37 0.43 -5.09 -4.63
N PHE A 38 1.27 -4.45 -5.46
CA PHE A 38 0.82 -3.46 -6.44
C PHE A 38 -0.23 -4.01 -7.42
N ASP A 39 -0.20 -5.32 -7.67
CA ASP A 39 -1.12 -6.01 -8.58
C ASP A 39 -2.57 -6.09 -8.04
N SER A 40 -2.76 -6.23 -6.72
CA SER A 40 -4.09 -6.17 -6.08
C SER A 40 -4.47 -4.78 -5.56
N LEU A 41 -3.53 -3.82 -5.59
CA LEU A 41 -3.75 -2.46 -5.10
C LEU A 41 -4.83 -1.72 -5.89
N LEU A 42 -4.87 -1.87 -7.22
CA LEU A 42 -5.87 -1.18 -8.05
C LEU A 42 -7.32 -1.64 -7.75
N PRO A 43 -7.68 -2.94 -7.78
CA PRO A 43 -9.03 -3.38 -7.39
C PRO A 43 -9.34 -3.07 -5.93
N SER A 44 -8.37 -3.18 -5.01
CA SER A 44 -8.53 -2.79 -3.61
C SER A 44 -8.89 -1.30 -3.45
N MET A 45 -8.19 -0.42 -4.16
CA MET A 45 -8.46 1.03 -4.16
C MET A 45 -9.83 1.36 -4.79
N GLN A 46 -10.22 0.67 -5.86
CA GLN A 46 -11.55 0.82 -6.44
C GLN A 46 -12.66 0.39 -5.47
N ALA A 47 -12.48 -0.74 -4.77
CA ALA A 47 -13.41 -1.21 -3.75
C ALA A 47 -13.49 -0.26 -2.55
N LEU A 48 -12.36 0.35 -2.14
CA LEU A 48 -12.33 1.36 -1.07
C LEU A 48 -13.06 2.64 -1.48
N VAL A 49 -12.86 3.13 -2.71
CA VAL A 49 -13.62 4.28 -3.24
C VAL A 49 -15.12 3.96 -3.34
N PHE A 50 -15.49 2.74 -3.77
CA PHE A 50 -16.88 2.29 -3.78
C PHE A 50 -17.49 2.24 -2.36
N PHE A 51 -16.76 1.69 -1.39
CA PHE A 51 -17.15 1.63 0.01
C PHE A 51 -17.41 3.02 0.61
N ILE A 52 -16.49 3.97 0.44
CA ILE A 52 -16.68 5.33 0.98
C ILE A 52 -17.83 6.04 0.25
N ASN A 53 -17.98 5.81 -1.06
CA ASN A 53 -19.10 6.34 -1.85
C ASN A 53 -20.45 5.66 -1.54
N SER A 54 -20.50 4.58 -0.75
CA SER A 54 -21.78 4.07 -0.22
C SER A 54 -22.42 5.03 0.79
N LEU A 55 -21.68 6.06 1.21
CA LEU A 55 -22.11 7.08 2.17
C LEU A 55 -22.54 8.37 1.45
N PRO A 56 -23.83 8.75 1.48
CA PRO A 56 -24.30 10.02 0.92
C PRO A 56 -23.63 11.24 1.57
N GLN A 57 -23.37 11.18 2.87
CA GLN A 57 -22.72 12.25 3.65
C GLN A 57 -21.26 12.50 3.21
N PHE A 58 -20.59 11.51 2.60
CA PHE A 58 -19.26 11.76 2.00
C PHE A 58 -19.38 12.68 0.78
N HIS A 59 -20.39 12.46 -0.06
CA HIS A 59 -20.59 13.23 -1.30
C HIS A 59 -20.89 14.71 -1.06
N SER A 60 -21.48 15.06 0.09
CA SER A 60 -21.68 16.46 0.48
C SER A 60 -20.39 17.20 0.82
N LEU A 61 -19.30 16.50 1.15
CA LEU A 61 -18.02 17.13 1.47
C LEU A 61 -17.39 17.79 0.23
N PRO A 62 -16.70 18.93 0.39
CA PRO A 62 -15.86 19.54 -0.64
C PRO A 62 -14.98 18.52 -1.36
N GLN A 63 -14.83 18.66 -2.68
CA GLN A 63 -14.05 17.72 -3.49
C GLN A 63 -12.59 17.63 -3.01
N ASP A 64 -11.98 18.76 -2.64
CA ASP A 64 -10.61 18.81 -2.14
C ASP A 64 -10.47 18.10 -0.80
N GLU A 65 -11.44 18.22 0.12
CA GLU A 65 -11.47 17.51 1.40
C GLU A 65 -11.60 15.99 1.18
N ARG A 66 -12.51 15.55 0.30
CA ARG A 66 -12.63 14.13 -0.08
C ARG A 66 -11.33 13.56 -0.65
N VAL A 67 -10.72 14.26 -1.61
CA VAL A 67 -9.47 13.83 -2.26
C VAL A 67 -8.30 13.84 -1.26
N TYR A 68 -8.27 14.80 -0.34
CA TYR A 68 -7.27 14.87 0.73
C TYR A 68 -7.37 13.69 1.70
N LEU A 69 -8.57 13.43 2.24
CA LEU A 69 -8.83 12.29 3.14
C LEU A 69 -8.45 10.96 2.49
N LEU A 70 -8.85 10.75 1.22
CA LEU A 70 -8.44 9.57 0.44
C LEU A 70 -6.92 9.45 0.31
N LYS A 71 -6.21 10.53 -0.07
CA LYS A 71 -4.75 10.52 -0.21
C LYS A 71 -4.03 10.21 1.10
N MET A 72 -4.52 10.72 2.22
CA MET A 72 -3.86 10.57 3.52
C MET A 72 -4.16 9.24 4.21
N ASN A 73 -5.37 8.68 4.04
CA ASN A 73 -5.85 7.56 4.85
C ASN A 73 -6.30 6.31 4.06
N ALA A 74 -6.33 6.31 2.72
CA ALA A 74 -6.75 5.12 1.96
C ALA A 74 -5.94 3.86 2.33
N VAL A 75 -4.61 3.98 2.48
CA VAL A 75 -3.76 2.86 2.91
C VAL A 75 -4.15 2.34 4.29
N LYS A 76 -4.51 3.21 5.24
CA LYS A 76 -5.00 2.80 6.57
C LYS A 76 -6.33 2.05 6.47
N GLY A 77 -7.24 2.52 5.62
CA GLY A 77 -8.50 1.84 5.32
C GLY A 77 -8.29 0.46 4.71
N LEU A 78 -7.40 0.34 3.71
CA LEU A 78 -7.02 -0.94 3.11
C LEU A 78 -6.39 -1.89 4.14
N LEU A 79 -5.46 -1.44 4.97
CA LEU A 79 -4.83 -2.25 6.02
C LEU A 79 -5.85 -2.72 7.08
N THR A 80 -6.85 -1.90 7.40
CA THR A 80 -7.94 -2.26 8.33
C THR A 80 -8.83 -3.36 7.72
N ALA A 81 -9.16 -3.27 6.43
CA ALA A 81 -9.85 -4.34 5.71
C ALA A 81 -8.98 -5.59 5.53
N SER A 82 -7.66 -5.43 5.31
CA SER A 82 -6.69 -6.51 5.17
C SER A 82 -6.67 -7.42 6.40
N ALA A 83 -6.68 -6.82 7.59
CA ALA A 83 -6.69 -7.56 8.85
C ALA A 83 -7.89 -8.52 8.96
N LEU A 84 -9.05 -8.14 8.42
CA LEU A 84 -10.26 -8.98 8.43
C LEU A 84 -10.26 -10.05 7.33
N SER A 85 -9.54 -9.80 6.23
CA SER A 85 -9.37 -10.77 5.14
C SER A 85 -8.25 -11.79 5.37
N SER A 86 -7.45 -11.64 6.44
CA SER A 86 -6.18 -12.35 6.63
C SER A 86 -6.33 -13.84 6.96
N ILE A 87 -6.59 -14.63 5.92
CA ILE A 87 -6.63 -16.10 5.97
C ILE A 87 -5.20 -16.66 5.98
N GLN A 88 -4.87 -17.40 7.04
CA GLN A 88 -3.77 -18.40 7.13
C GLN A 88 -2.42 -18.04 6.50
N LEU A 89 -1.92 -16.83 6.72
CA LEU A 89 -0.56 -16.46 6.37
C LEU A 89 0.46 -16.87 7.44
N PRO A 90 1.58 -17.53 7.10
CA PRO A 90 2.68 -17.71 8.03
C PRO A 90 3.28 -16.33 8.40
N PRO A 91 3.55 -16.04 9.69
CA PRO A 91 3.97 -14.73 10.18
C PRO A 91 5.45 -14.41 9.85
N SER A 92 5.78 -14.32 8.56
CA SER A 92 7.13 -14.13 8.01
C SER A 92 7.61 -12.68 7.98
N SER A 93 6.71 -11.70 8.12
CA SER A 93 7.06 -10.28 8.20
C SER A 93 6.39 -9.59 9.39
N LEU A 94 7.01 -8.52 9.89
CA LEU A 94 6.47 -7.73 11.00
C LEU A 94 5.11 -7.11 10.64
N VAL A 95 4.88 -6.77 9.36
CA VAL A 95 3.58 -6.26 8.90
C VAL A 95 2.49 -7.32 9.01
N ILE A 96 2.78 -8.58 8.66
CA ILE A 96 1.84 -9.71 8.79
C ILE A 96 1.56 -9.99 10.28
N GLN A 97 2.57 -9.93 11.14
CA GLN A 97 2.40 -10.08 12.60
C GLN A 97 1.51 -8.98 13.21
N SER A 98 1.72 -7.72 12.82
CA SER A 98 0.87 -6.60 13.25
C SER A 98 -0.55 -6.70 12.67
N LEU A 99 -0.72 -7.13 11.41
CA LEU A 99 -2.04 -7.40 10.81
C LEU A 99 -2.79 -8.50 11.55
N HIS A 100 -2.13 -9.61 11.91
CA HIS A 100 -2.73 -10.68 12.70
C HIS A 100 -3.10 -10.19 14.12
N SER A 101 -2.24 -9.39 14.76
CA SER A 101 -2.55 -8.82 16.07
C SER A 101 -3.69 -7.78 16.03
N LEU A 102 -3.86 -7.09 14.91
CA LEU A 102 -5.02 -6.24 14.65
C LEU A 102 -6.28 -7.10 14.41
N SER A 103 -6.17 -8.16 13.58
CA SER A 103 -7.27 -9.11 13.29
C SER A 103 -7.86 -9.71 14.56
N GLU A 104 -7.04 -10.24 15.47
CA GLU A 104 -7.47 -10.76 16.77
C GLU A 104 -8.29 -9.75 17.59
N ARG A 105 -7.93 -8.46 17.55
CA ARG A 105 -8.64 -7.38 18.25
C ARG A 105 -9.91 -6.90 17.53
N LEU A 106 -10.00 -7.14 16.22
CA LEU A 106 -11.16 -6.78 15.39
C LEU A 106 -12.19 -7.92 15.32
N SER A 107 -11.76 -9.18 15.46
CA SER A 107 -12.62 -10.37 15.40
C SER A 107 -13.85 -10.38 16.34
N PRO A 108 -13.84 -9.80 17.56
CA PRO A 108 -15.05 -9.78 18.41
C PRO A 108 -16.05 -8.66 18.04
N LEU A 109 -15.71 -7.77 17.09
CA LEU A 109 -16.57 -6.64 16.72
C LEU A 109 -17.59 -7.04 15.65
N PRO A 110 -18.85 -6.55 15.72
CA PRO A 110 -19.81 -6.75 14.64
C PRO A 110 -19.32 -6.13 13.33
N LEU A 111 -19.67 -6.75 12.20
CA LEU A 111 -19.27 -6.28 10.86
C LEU A 111 -19.69 -4.82 10.58
N SER A 112 -20.81 -4.36 11.16
CA SER A 112 -21.23 -2.95 11.12
C SER A 112 -20.27 -2.01 11.85
N HIS A 113 -19.71 -2.42 12.98
CA HIS A 113 -18.72 -1.64 13.73
C HIS A 113 -17.37 -1.65 13.01
N LEU A 114 -17.01 -2.75 12.35
CA LEU A 114 -15.80 -2.85 11.53
C LEU A 114 -15.87 -1.95 10.29
N ALA A 115 -17.02 -1.89 9.63
CA ALA A 115 -17.26 -0.94 8.54
C ALA A 115 -17.19 0.52 9.05
N LEU A 116 -17.86 0.84 10.16
CA LEU A 116 -17.81 2.17 10.78
C LEU A 116 -16.40 2.57 11.27
N LEU A 117 -15.62 1.63 11.81
CA LEU A 117 -14.24 1.84 12.22
C LEU A 117 -13.34 2.12 11.00
N THR A 118 -13.50 1.36 9.92
CA THR A 118 -12.76 1.57 8.67
C THR A 118 -13.12 2.94 8.06
N LEU A 119 -14.40 3.31 8.09
CA LEU A 119 -14.86 4.63 7.68
C LEU A 119 -14.29 5.74 8.57
N LEU A 120 -14.26 5.56 9.90
CA LEU A 120 -13.63 6.49 10.84
C LEU A 120 -12.14 6.68 10.52
N VAL A 121 -11.40 5.59 10.30
CA VAL A 121 -9.97 5.60 9.94
C VAL A 121 -9.70 6.38 8.66
N ILE A 122 -10.58 6.25 7.65
CA ILE A 122 -10.47 6.97 6.37
C ILE A 122 -10.80 8.45 6.54
N LEU A 123 -11.86 8.77 7.26
CA LEU A 123 -12.38 10.14 7.40
C LEU A 123 -11.69 10.96 8.50
N ASN A 124 -10.92 10.35 9.40
CA ASN A 124 -10.20 11.06 10.45
C ASN A 124 -8.99 11.81 9.87
N PRO A 125 -9.01 13.15 9.79
CA PRO A 125 -7.92 13.90 9.19
C PRO A 125 -6.73 14.03 10.16
N PRO A 126 -5.52 14.36 9.66
CA PRO A 126 -4.36 14.61 10.52
C PRO A 126 -4.56 15.85 11.41
N PRO A 127 -3.86 15.95 12.56
CA PRO A 127 -4.12 16.93 13.62
C PRO A 127 -3.88 18.41 13.27
N HIS A 128 -3.47 18.71 12.03
CA HIS A 128 -3.24 20.08 11.52
C HIS A 128 -4.22 20.48 10.41
N TYR A 129 -5.18 19.62 10.06
CA TYR A 129 -6.20 19.91 9.06
C TYR A 129 -7.42 20.54 9.74
N SER A 130 -7.95 21.62 9.15
CA SER A 130 -9.19 22.24 9.59
C SER A 130 -10.38 21.43 9.08
N PHE A 131 -11.16 20.84 9.98
CA PHE A 131 -12.35 20.08 9.65
C PHE A 131 -13.43 21.00 9.04
N SER A 132 -14.13 20.55 8.00
CA SER A 132 -15.41 21.16 7.65
C SER A 132 -16.48 20.79 8.71
N PRO A 133 -17.48 21.64 8.98
CA PRO A 133 -18.55 21.32 9.94
C PRO A 133 -19.39 20.10 9.50
N GLN A 134 -19.38 19.77 8.20
CA GLN A 134 -19.97 18.56 7.65
C GLN A 134 -19.16 17.32 8.04
N LEU A 135 -17.82 17.38 7.94
CA LEU A 135 -16.93 16.31 8.39
C LEU A 135 -17.03 16.12 9.91
N GLU A 136 -17.05 17.18 10.71
CA GLU A 136 -17.25 17.08 12.17
C GLU A 136 -18.58 16.40 12.52
N SER A 137 -19.67 16.80 11.88
CA SER A 137 -21.00 16.19 12.08
C SER A 137 -21.02 14.70 11.71
N LEU A 138 -20.35 14.33 10.62
CA LEU A 138 -20.24 12.95 10.16
C LEU A 138 -19.38 12.10 11.11
N LEU A 139 -18.20 12.59 11.51
CA LEU A 139 -17.33 11.91 12.47
C LEU A 139 -18.03 11.74 13.83
N SER A 140 -18.72 12.78 14.31
CA SER A 140 -19.54 12.72 15.53
C SER A 140 -20.65 11.67 15.43
N SER A 141 -21.33 11.57 14.28
CA SER A 141 -22.32 10.53 14.01
C SER A 141 -21.69 9.13 14.07
N ILE A 142 -20.58 8.89 13.36
CA ILE A 142 -19.86 7.60 13.36
C ILE A 142 -19.41 7.23 14.78
N LEU A 143 -18.82 8.16 15.54
CA LEU A 143 -18.42 7.95 16.92
C LEU A 143 -19.61 7.64 17.84
N SER A 144 -20.79 8.22 17.61
CA SER A 144 -22.00 7.89 18.37
C SER A 144 -22.47 6.45 18.13
N PHE A 145 -22.35 5.92 16.91
CA PHE A 145 -22.62 4.51 16.61
C PHE A 145 -21.54 3.56 17.16
N LEU A 146 -20.29 4.01 17.25
CA LEU A 146 -19.19 3.26 17.88
C LEU A 146 -19.15 3.38 19.41
N SER A 147 -20.06 4.16 20.04
CA SER A 147 -20.10 4.36 21.50
C SER A 147 -20.19 3.10 22.38
N PRO A 148 -20.67 1.92 21.94
CA PRO A 148 -20.54 0.68 22.70
C PRO A 148 -19.09 0.21 22.88
N ILE A 149 -18.15 0.67 22.05
CA ILE A 149 -16.73 0.39 22.18
C ILE A 149 -16.13 1.39 23.19
N PRO A 150 -15.45 0.93 24.27
CA PRO A 150 -14.81 1.83 25.21
C PRO A 150 -13.80 2.77 24.52
N PRO A 151 -13.79 4.08 24.82
CA PRO A 151 -12.81 5.02 24.28
C PRO A 151 -11.33 4.59 24.33
N PRO A 152 -10.81 3.96 25.42
CA PRO A 152 -9.43 3.46 25.42
C PRO A 152 -9.22 2.32 24.41
N THR A 153 -10.21 1.45 24.20
CA THR A 153 -10.16 0.38 23.19
C THR A 153 -10.14 0.96 21.78
N LEU A 154 -11.01 1.95 21.50
CA LEU A 154 -11.04 2.63 20.20
C LEU A 154 -9.72 3.35 19.91
N SER A 155 -9.19 4.09 20.89
CA SER A 155 -7.89 4.76 20.79
C SER A 155 -6.74 3.77 20.55
N ALA A 156 -6.72 2.64 21.25
CA ALA A 156 -5.72 1.60 21.07
C ALA A 156 -5.80 0.90 19.69
N LEU A 157 -7.01 0.77 19.11
CA LEU A 157 -7.19 0.28 17.74
C LEU A 157 -6.66 1.28 16.71
N LEU A 158 -7.04 2.56 16.81
CA LEU A 158 -6.57 3.61 15.90
C LEU A 158 -5.04 3.76 15.96
N SER A 159 -4.45 3.77 17.16
CA SER A 159 -3.00 3.81 17.37
C SER A 159 -2.28 2.59 16.75
N HIS A 160 -2.88 1.40 16.82
CA HIS A 160 -2.32 0.21 16.16
C HIS A 160 -2.36 0.35 14.64
N ILE A 161 -3.44 0.88 14.07
CA ILE A 161 -3.58 1.13 12.63
C ILE A 161 -2.58 2.19 12.14
N ASP A 162 -2.35 3.27 12.89
CA ASP A 162 -1.33 4.27 12.60
C ASP A 162 0.09 3.67 12.64
N SER A 163 0.39 2.86 13.65
CA SER A 163 1.67 2.14 13.76
C SER A 163 1.88 1.18 12.58
N LEU A 164 0.87 0.39 12.24
CA LEU A 164 0.88 -0.53 11.09
C LEU A 164 1.08 0.22 9.76
N SER A 165 0.43 1.37 9.57
CA SER A 165 0.60 2.22 8.40
C SER A 165 2.02 2.80 8.30
N SER A 166 2.62 3.17 9.44
CA SER A 166 4.02 3.61 9.51
C SER A 166 4.98 2.48 9.11
N ILE A 167 4.80 1.30 9.70
CA ILE A 167 5.58 0.10 9.36
C ILE A 167 5.45 -0.22 7.86
N HIS A 168 4.22 -0.29 7.32
CA HIS A 168 3.98 -0.56 5.90
C HIS A 168 4.68 0.45 4.98
N SER A 169 4.68 1.73 5.37
CA SER A 169 5.38 2.79 4.63
C SER A 169 6.90 2.58 4.59
N LEU A 170 7.50 2.04 5.66
CA LEU A 170 8.94 1.70 5.69
C LEU A 170 9.29 0.51 4.78
N TYR A 171 8.36 -0.43 4.56
CA TYR A 171 8.55 -1.53 3.60
C TYR A 171 8.39 -1.10 2.14
N LEU A 172 7.58 -0.06 1.87
CA LEU A 172 7.41 0.51 0.53
C LEU A 172 8.50 1.50 0.13
N GLN A 173 9.28 2.05 1.07
CA GLN A 173 10.43 2.86 0.70
C GLN A 173 11.48 2.03 -0.04
N PRO A 174 12.01 2.51 -1.19
CA PRO A 174 13.17 1.88 -1.82
C PRO A 174 14.29 1.79 -0.80
N ARG A 175 14.68 0.55 -0.46
CA ARG A 175 15.62 0.24 0.61
C ARG A 175 16.87 1.12 0.40
N PRO A 176 17.18 2.10 1.27
CA PRO A 176 18.27 3.02 1.01
C PRO A 176 19.54 2.20 0.76
N SER A 177 20.21 2.51 -0.36
CA SER A 177 21.42 1.82 -0.78
C SER A 177 22.44 1.76 0.37
N PHE A 178 23.34 0.78 0.35
CA PHE A 178 24.34 0.66 1.43
C PHE A 178 25.11 1.97 1.67
N ARG A 179 25.38 2.72 0.58
CA ARG A 179 25.98 4.06 0.54
C ARG A 179 25.21 5.12 1.33
N THR A 180 23.88 5.06 1.37
CA THR A 180 23.04 5.99 2.16
C THR A 180 22.84 5.54 3.61
N ARG A 181 22.97 4.25 3.93
CA ARG A 181 22.89 3.75 5.31
C ARG A 181 24.21 3.83 6.08
N HIS A 182 25.33 3.81 5.37
CA HIS A 182 26.66 3.93 5.97
C HIS A 182 27.51 4.96 5.22
N PRO A 183 27.15 6.26 5.24
CA PRO A 183 27.96 7.31 4.61
C PRO A 183 29.41 7.23 5.08
N SER A 184 29.62 6.97 6.38
CA SER A 184 30.91 6.78 7.05
C SER A 184 31.71 5.56 6.60
N ILE A 185 31.07 4.54 5.99
CA ILE A 185 31.77 3.37 5.43
C ILE A 185 32.05 3.59 3.94
N THR A 186 31.14 4.22 3.19
CA THR A 186 31.45 4.59 1.80
C THR A 186 32.52 5.66 1.68
N SER A 187 32.64 6.60 2.62
CA SER A 187 33.79 7.50 2.68
C SER A 187 35.12 6.79 2.98
N LEU A 188 35.08 5.60 3.62
CA LEU A 188 36.26 4.74 3.85
C LEU A 188 36.54 3.78 2.67
N LEU A 189 35.60 3.62 1.74
CA LEU A 189 35.78 2.83 0.51
C LEU A 189 36.19 3.72 -0.68
N GLU A 190 35.75 4.98 -0.70
CA GLU A 190 36.20 5.98 -1.69
C GLU A 190 37.64 6.46 -1.46
N THR A 191 38.25 6.16 -0.31
CA THR A 191 39.71 6.35 -0.07
C THR A 191 40.59 5.25 -0.67
N THR A 192 40.01 4.27 -1.37
CA THR A 192 40.74 3.24 -2.13
C THR A 192 40.46 3.29 -3.63
N SER A 193 40.45 4.50 -4.19
CA SER A 193 40.85 4.67 -5.58
C SER A 193 42.31 4.21 -5.73
N PRO A 194 42.64 3.28 -6.65
CA PRO A 194 44.03 2.93 -6.91
C PRO A 194 44.76 4.17 -7.46
N PRO A 195 46.05 4.38 -7.12
CA PRO A 195 46.79 5.54 -7.58
C PRO A 195 46.87 5.56 -9.11
N SER A 196 46.71 6.75 -9.67
CA SER A 196 46.76 7.01 -11.12
C SER A 196 48.08 6.55 -11.73
N LEU A 197 48.10 5.35 -12.31
CA LEU A 197 49.15 4.97 -13.25
C LEU A 197 48.86 5.67 -14.58
N SER A 198 49.61 6.75 -14.80
CA SER A 198 49.64 7.50 -16.05
C SER A 198 50.07 6.61 -17.21
N LEU A 199 49.14 6.31 -18.12
CA LEU A 199 49.52 5.97 -19.50
C LEU A 199 49.61 7.27 -20.32
N PRO A 200 50.63 7.41 -21.19
CA PRO A 200 50.82 8.60 -22.00
C PRO A 200 49.77 8.71 -23.12
N SER A 201 49.31 9.93 -23.39
CA SER A 201 48.40 10.23 -24.50
C SER A 201 49.05 9.97 -25.87
N PRO A 202 48.42 9.20 -26.78
CA PRO A 202 48.83 9.14 -28.17
C PRO A 202 48.11 10.22 -28.98
N SER A 203 48.73 11.39 -29.12
CA SER A 203 48.33 12.35 -30.15
C SER A 203 48.91 11.95 -31.51
N SER A 204 48.03 11.73 -32.48
CA SER A 204 48.26 11.87 -33.93
C SER A 204 49.42 11.11 -34.57
N LEU A 205 49.11 10.00 -35.25
CA LEU A 205 49.63 9.76 -36.61
C LEU A 205 48.53 9.16 -37.51
N SER A 206 48.40 9.71 -38.71
CA SER A 206 47.47 9.26 -39.76
C SER A 206 48.11 8.21 -40.68
N LEU A 207 47.30 7.65 -41.58
CA LEU A 207 47.69 6.98 -42.83
C LEU A 207 48.40 5.60 -42.71
N LEU A 208 47.62 4.51 -42.82
CA LEU A 208 47.62 3.68 -44.04
C LEU A 208 46.44 2.66 -44.05
N SER A 209 45.94 2.36 -45.24
CA SER A 209 45.07 1.21 -45.59
C SER A 209 45.71 0.49 -46.80
N PRO A 210 45.22 -0.64 -47.36
CA PRO A 210 44.21 -1.64 -46.91
C PRO A 210 44.98 -2.99 -46.64
N PRO A 211 44.65 -4.24 -47.08
CA PRO A 211 43.40 -4.85 -47.56
C PRO A 211 43.01 -6.26 -47.01
N ILE A 212 41.71 -6.56 -47.12
CA ILE A 212 41.04 -7.82 -47.55
C ILE A 212 41.57 -9.21 -47.10
N SER A 213 40.72 -9.94 -46.37
CA SER A 213 40.34 -11.37 -46.53
C SER A 213 39.14 -11.57 -45.57
N GLU A 214 37.87 -11.64 -45.96
CA GLU A 214 37.15 -12.62 -46.80
C GLU A 214 37.11 -14.06 -46.23
N SER A 215 35.96 -14.73 -46.41
CA SER A 215 35.47 -16.01 -45.82
C SER A 215 34.80 -15.92 -44.42
N SER A 216 33.65 -16.56 -44.16
CA SER A 216 32.62 -17.09 -45.08
C SER A 216 31.31 -17.35 -44.31
N PHE A 217 30.16 -17.17 -44.96
CA PHE A 217 28.87 -17.67 -44.50
C PHE A 217 28.90 -19.20 -44.34
N GLN A 218 28.12 -19.72 -43.39
CA GLN A 218 27.40 -20.99 -43.62
C GLN A 218 26.09 -21.04 -42.83
N GLU A 219 24.98 -21.00 -43.57
CA GLU A 219 23.66 -21.44 -43.11
C GLU A 219 23.60 -22.98 -43.10
N GLU A 220 22.80 -23.58 -42.23
CA GLU A 220 21.72 -24.50 -42.65
C GLU A 220 20.74 -24.81 -41.49
N PRO A 221 19.48 -25.17 -41.78
CA PRO A 221 18.44 -25.48 -40.79
C PRO A 221 18.35 -26.99 -40.50
N LEU A 222 17.59 -27.35 -39.45
CA LEU A 222 17.13 -28.72 -39.24
C LEU A 222 15.61 -28.74 -39.13
N ASP A 223 14.97 -29.30 -40.16
CA ASP A 223 13.53 -29.48 -40.26
C ASP A 223 13.14 -30.97 -40.16
N LEU A 224 11.91 -31.21 -39.68
CA LEU A 224 11.06 -32.38 -39.92
C LEU A 224 11.64 -33.80 -39.78
N SER A 225 11.20 -34.50 -38.73
CA SER A 225 11.05 -35.97 -38.74
C SER A 225 9.90 -36.42 -37.83
N LEU A 226 8.71 -36.44 -38.40
CA LEU A 226 7.51 -37.10 -37.88
C LEU A 226 7.24 -38.32 -38.77
N PRO A 227 6.92 -39.51 -38.21
CA PRO A 227 6.11 -40.46 -38.95
C PRO A 227 4.79 -40.79 -38.22
N ARG A 228 3.76 -40.98 -39.05
CA ARG A 228 2.41 -41.43 -38.68
C ARG A 228 2.42 -42.88 -38.17
N ILE A 229 1.47 -43.24 -37.30
CA ILE A 229 0.16 -43.85 -37.67
C ILE A 229 -0.85 -43.45 -36.59
#